data_AF-A0A7S4SXE0-F1
#
_entry.id   AF-A0A7S4SXE0-F1
#
_cell.length_a   1.000
_cell.length_b   1.000
_cell.length_c   1.000
_cell.angle_alpha   90.00
_cell.angle_beta   90.00
_cell.angle_gamma   90.00
#
_symmetry.space_group_name_H-M   'P 1'
#
loop_
_entity.id
_entity.type
_entity.pdbx_description
1 polymer ?
#
loop_
_entity_poly.entity_id
_entity_poly.type
_entity_poly.pdbx_seq_one_letter_code
_entity_poly.pdbx_strand_id
1 'polypeptide(L)'
;MAAARAAVALLFAAPAGAVLLRSTGDECACLPWKDVYAKHGVGCGSGHELGTFHVNEAPFAEKFMPAGIFDEFCTRFYMQVSSSSCFNKKFGPASQQWCYVSAGCESAKRVAGKDVAIQNCSAAAGDDLMMGKAPEELNRQAEVDGLEVGLFGKLSYPMDAAKWSDVELASGLPTTKLSMGHVMESYYGIQFKGAKPESGGEEAQKKVAAIVASGMTTIFDSDNGHGGGNLLAGHKIYGFLPVEGKHGLFYTCIHGCDA
;
A
#
# COMPACT_ATOMS: atom_id res chain seq x y z
N MET A 1 -37.12 -32.91 56.21
CA MET A 1 -37.06 -32.80 54.74
C MET A 1 -36.01 -31.76 54.40
N ALA A 2 -34.81 -32.19 54.01
CA ALA A 2 -33.69 -31.31 53.67
C ALA A 2 -33.48 -31.33 52.15
N ALA A 3 -33.63 -30.18 51.50
CA ALA A 3 -33.43 -30.02 50.06
C ALA A 3 -31.96 -29.66 49.79
N ALA A 4 -31.24 -30.53 49.09
CA ALA A 4 -29.89 -30.27 48.62
C ALA A 4 -29.93 -29.41 47.34
N ARG A 5 -29.25 -28.27 47.36
CA ARG A 5 -29.01 -27.42 46.19
C ARG A 5 -27.75 -27.89 45.48
N ALA A 6 -27.89 -28.37 44.23
CA ALA A 6 -26.77 -28.64 43.36
C ALA A 6 -26.36 -27.35 42.63
N ALA A 7 -25.11 -26.91 42.81
CA ALA A 7 -24.52 -25.82 42.06
C ALA A 7 -23.83 -26.40 40.80
N VAL A 8 -24.28 -25.97 39.62
CA VAL A 8 -23.63 -26.29 38.34
C VAL A 8 -22.61 -25.21 38.03
N ALA A 9 -21.33 -25.55 38.06
CA ALA A 9 -20.24 -24.67 37.66
C ALA A 9 -20.07 -24.74 36.14
N LEU A 10 -20.39 -23.64 35.43
CA LEU A 10 -20.10 -23.47 34.01
C LEU A 10 -18.64 -23.05 33.85
N LEU A 11 -17.81 -23.96 33.33
CA LEU A 11 -16.44 -23.68 32.90
C LEU A 11 -16.48 -22.94 31.55
N PHE A 12 -16.17 -21.64 31.56
CA PHE A 12 -15.90 -20.88 30.34
C PHE A 12 -14.51 -21.25 29.83
N ALA A 13 -14.43 -22.02 28.74
CA ALA A 13 -13.20 -22.21 28.00
C ALA A 13 -12.92 -20.96 27.16
N ALA A 14 -11.99 -20.12 27.58
CA ALA A 14 -11.48 -19.04 26.76
C ALA A 14 -10.62 -19.65 25.63
N PRO A 15 -10.91 -19.39 24.34
CA PRO A 15 -9.99 -19.76 23.28
C PRO A 15 -8.74 -18.88 23.44
N ALA A 16 -7.67 -19.48 23.93
CA ALA A 16 -6.34 -18.91 23.82
C ALA A 16 -6.03 -18.80 22.32
N GLY A 17 -6.22 -17.62 21.74
CA GLY A 17 -5.70 -17.31 20.42
C GLY A 17 -4.19 -17.47 20.47
N ALA A 18 -3.68 -18.54 19.89
CA ALA A 18 -2.25 -18.77 19.77
C ALA A 18 -1.69 -17.68 18.85
N VAL A 19 -1.09 -16.66 19.45
CA VAL A 19 -0.18 -15.76 18.75
C VAL A 19 1.04 -16.60 18.39
N LEU A 20 1.09 -17.10 17.15
CA LEU A 20 2.27 -17.74 16.59
C LEU A 20 3.38 -16.70 16.50
N LEU A 21 4.20 -16.61 17.54
CA LEU A 21 5.52 -15.98 17.44
C LEU A 21 6.32 -16.78 16.43
N ARG A 22 6.50 -16.24 15.22
CA ARG A 22 7.42 -16.79 14.22
C ARG A 22 8.83 -16.81 14.83
N SER A 23 9.42 -18.00 14.86
CA SER A 23 10.79 -18.25 15.29
C SER A 23 11.76 -17.34 14.52
N THR A 24 12.83 -16.90 15.17
CA THR A 24 13.95 -16.12 14.62
C THR A 24 14.83 -16.92 13.64
N GLY A 25 14.22 -17.71 12.75
CA GLY A 25 14.92 -18.63 11.85
C GLY A 25 14.14 -19.04 10.61
N ASP A 26 13.09 -18.30 10.24
CA ASP A 26 12.46 -18.49 8.93
C ASP A 26 13.27 -17.71 7.88
N GLU A 27 14.12 -18.43 7.14
CA GLU A 27 14.96 -17.84 6.09
C GLU A 27 14.13 -17.15 5.00
N CYS A 28 12.86 -17.53 4.85
CA CYS A 28 11.93 -16.96 3.87
C CYS A 28 11.06 -15.82 4.43
N ALA A 29 11.25 -15.41 5.68
CA ALA A 29 10.58 -14.23 6.19
C ALA A 29 11.15 -12.96 5.54
N CYS A 30 10.26 -12.07 5.10
CA CYS A 30 10.65 -10.78 4.57
C CYS A 30 11.50 -9.99 5.57
N LEU A 31 12.60 -9.41 5.09
CA LEU A 31 13.51 -8.57 5.85
C LEU A 31 13.03 -7.11 5.84
N PRO A 32 13.26 -6.35 6.91
CA PRO A 32 13.02 -4.92 6.90
C PRO A 32 13.80 -4.22 5.78
N TRP A 33 13.14 -3.41 4.95
CA TRP A 33 13.75 -2.81 3.77
C TRP A 33 15.01 -1.99 4.08
N LYS A 34 14.95 -1.09 5.06
CA LYS A 34 16.11 -0.30 5.50
C LYS A 34 17.30 -1.18 5.93
N ASP A 35 17.04 -2.34 6.53
CA ASP A 35 18.09 -3.25 7.00
C ASP A 35 18.77 -3.95 5.81
N VAL A 36 18.02 -4.26 4.75
CA VAL A 36 18.59 -4.81 3.50
C VAL A 36 19.67 -3.90 2.93
N TYR A 37 19.42 -2.59 2.92
CA TYR A 37 20.40 -1.63 2.42
C TYR A 37 21.53 -1.38 3.43
N ALA A 38 21.19 -1.20 4.71
CA ALA A 38 22.16 -0.82 5.74
C ALA A 38 23.07 -1.97 6.22
N LYS A 39 22.54 -3.20 6.31
CA LYS A 39 23.23 -4.35 6.91
C LYS A 39 23.71 -5.36 5.87
N HIS A 40 22.96 -5.54 4.79
CA HIS A 40 23.28 -6.52 3.73
C HIS A 40 23.99 -5.88 2.53
N GLY A 41 24.16 -4.55 2.55
CA GLY A 41 24.93 -3.80 1.55
C GLY A 41 24.35 -3.92 0.13
N VAL A 42 23.05 -4.15 0.01
CA VAL A 42 22.34 -4.18 -1.28
C VAL A 42 22.29 -2.76 -1.84
N GLY A 43 22.50 -2.60 -3.15
CA GLY A 43 22.23 -1.34 -3.83
C GLY A 43 20.78 -1.28 -4.28
N CYS A 44 20.10 -0.15 -4.12
CA CYS A 44 18.75 0.00 -4.66
C CYS A 44 18.73 -0.23 -6.18
N GLY A 45 17.74 -0.99 -6.65
CA GLY A 45 17.65 -1.47 -8.03
C GLY A 45 18.15 -2.90 -8.18
N SER A 46 18.74 -3.50 -7.16
CA SER A 46 19.12 -4.93 -7.17
C SER A 46 17.91 -5.86 -7.25
N GLY A 47 16.70 -5.38 -6.96
CA GLY A 47 15.44 -6.12 -7.10
C GLY A 47 14.44 -5.42 -8.02
N HIS A 48 13.18 -5.28 -7.60
CA HIS A 48 12.13 -4.66 -8.40
C HIS A 48 11.78 -3.22 -7.96
N GLU A 49 12.69 -2.53 -7.26
CA GLU A 49 12.43 -1.19 -6.72
C GLU A 49 12.04 -0.18 -7.81
N LEU A 50 12.63 -0.34 -9.00
CA LEU A 50 12.44 0.55 -10.15
C LEU A 50 11.60 -0.09 -11.26
N GLY A 51 10.86 -1.16 -10.94
CA GLY A 51 10.10 -1.94 -11.92
C GLY A 51 9.03 -1.11 -12.65
N THR A 52 8.54 -0.01 -12.06
CA THR A 52 7.63 0.93 -12.72
C THR A 52 8.26 1.66 -13.92
N PHE A 53 9.59 1.72 -13.98
CA PHE A 53 10.35 2.27 -15.11
C PHE A 53 10.90 1.18 -16.02
N HIS A 54 10.40 -0.05 -15.88
CA HIS A 54 10.91 -1.24 -16.56
C HIS A 54 12.38 -1.57 -16.26
N VAL A 55 12.90 -1.06 -15.13
CA VAL A 55 14.25 -1.34 -14.65
C VAL A 55 14.13 -2.34 -13.50
N ASN A 56 14.55 -3.58 -13.75
CA ASN A 56 14.53 -4.65 -12.76
C ASN A 56 15.94 -5.23 -12.61
N GLU A 57 16.32 -5.48 -11.37
CA GLU A 57 17.54 -6.20 -11.01
C GLU A 57 18.81 -5.59 -11.66
N ALA A 58 18.85 -4.25 -11.67
CA ALA A 58 19.94 -3.42 -12.15
C ALA A 58 20.66 -2.78 -10.94
N PRO A 59 21.65 -3.46 -10.32
CA PRO A 59 22.32 -3.01 -9.09
C PRO A 59 23.18 -1.74 -9.24
N PHE A 60 23.24 -1.17 -10.45
CA PHE A 60 23.93 0.09 -10.77
C PHE A 60 22.96 1.15 -11.32
N ALA A 61 21.69 1.07 -10.94
CA ALA A 61 20.63 1.97 -11.41
C ALA A 61 20.96 3.44 -11.16
N GLU A 62 21.69 3.75 -10.08
CA GLU A 62 22.16 5.10 -9.74
C GLU A 62 23.00 5.75 -10.84
N LYS A 63 23.63 4.96 -11.74
CA LYS A 63 24.51 5.48 -12.80
C LYS A 63 23.76 5.96 -14.03
N PHE A 64 22.53 5.50 -14.25
CA PHE A 64 21.78 5.77 -15.48
C PHE A 64 20.37 6.29 -15.24
N MET A 65 19.83 6.13 -14.03
CA MET A 65 18.55 6.74 -13.67
C MET A 65 18.72 8.24 -13.45
N PRO A 66 17.73 9.07 -13.85
CA PRO A 66 17.70 10.46 -13.46
C PRO A 66 17.80 10.59 -11.93
N ALA A 67 18.70 11.47 -11.46
CA ALA A 67 19.01 11.60 -10.04
C ALA A 67 17.76 11.82 -9.16
N GLY A 68 16.79 12.61 -9.64
CA GLY A 68 15.53 12.84 -8.93
C GLY A 68 14.68 11.57 -8.74
N ILE A 69 14.61 10.69 -9.76
CA ILE A 69 13.87 9.44 -9.68
C ILE A 69 14.57 8.47 -8.72
N PHE A 70 15.89 8.35 -8.84
CA PHE A 70 16.66 7.49 -7.94
C PHE A 70 16.54 7.97 -6.49
N ASP A 71 16.69 9.27 -6.25
CA ASP A 71 16.53 9.85 -4.91
C ASP A 71 15.12 9.61 -4.33
N GLU A 72 14.07 9.81 -5.13
CA GLU A 72 12.68 9.63 -4.71
C GLU A 72 12.36 8.16 -4.36
N PHE A 73 12.64 7.21 -5.25
CA PHE A 73 12.28 5.81 -5.05
C PHE A 73 13.26 5.08 -4.14
N CYS A 74 14.55 5.35 -4.25
CA CYS A 74 15.57 4.63 -3.50
C CYS A 74 15.89 5.33 -2.18
N THR A 75 16.52 6.50 -2.26
CA THR A 75 17.13 7.14 -1.10
C THR A 75 16.10 7.59 -0.06
N ARG A 76 14.98 8.20 -0.51
CA ARG A 76 13.92 8.71 0.35
C ARG A 76 12.79 7.72 0.62
N PHE A 77 12.69 6.63 -0.15
CA PHE A 77 11.67 5.61 0.05
C PHE A 77 12.24 4.26 0.49
N TYR A 78 12.68 3.38 -0.42
CA TYR A 78 13.02 1.99 -0.06
C TYR A 78 14.11 1.90 1.01
N MET A 79 15.09 2.81 0.99
CA MET A 79 16.18 2.83 1.98
C MET A 79 15.76 3.34 3.37
N GLN A 80 14.56 3.92 3.50
CA GLN A 80 14.03 4.45 4.76
C GLN A 80 12.96 3.54 5.38
N VAL A 81 12.25 2.75 4.58
CA VAL A 81 11.14 1.91 5.05
C VAL A 81 11.62 0.92 6.12
N SER A 82 11.05 1.01 7.32
CA SER A 82 11.38 0.14 8.44
C SER A 82 10.56 -1.14 8.51
N SER A 83 9.50 -1.24 7.72
CA SER A 83 8.67 -2.43 7.63
C SER A 83 9.35 -3.57 6.88
N SER A 84 8.92 -4.80 7.17
CA SER A 84 9.20 -6.00 6.37
C SER A 84 8.07 -6.36 5.39
N SER A 85 7.03 -5.53 5.28
CA SER A 85 5.91 -5.83 4.38
C SER A 85 6.32 -5.78 2.91
N CYS A 86 5.57 -6.48 2.07
CA CYS A 86 5.80 -6.56 0.64
C CYS A 86 5.23 -5.37 -0.12
N PHE A 87 5.95 -4.92 -1.16
CA PHE A 87 5.54 -3.82 -2.03
C PHE A 87 5.26 -4.29 -3.45
N ASN A 88 4.42 -3.55 -4.15
CA ASN A 88 4.17 -3.71 -5.58
C ASN A 88 5.48 -3.63 -6.38
N LYS A 89 5.69 -4.56 -7.31
CA LYS A 89 6.83 -4.52 -8.25
C LYS A 89 6.80 -3.31 -9.19
N LYS A 90 5.60 -2.82 -9.48
CA LYS A 90 5.35 -1.67 -10.36
C LYS A 90 3.99 -1.07 -10.08
N PHE A 91 3.77 0.15 -10.55
CA PHE A 91 2.43 0.72 -10.57
C PHE A 91 1.51 -0.02 -11.54
N GLY A 92 0.23 -0.06 -11.21
CA GLY A 92 -0.82 -0.61 -12.07
C GLY A 92 -1.74 -1.63 -11.38
N PRO A 93 -2.67 -2.22 -12.16
CA PRO A 93 -3.69 -3.12 -11.63
C PRO A 93 -3.07 -4.46 -11.26
N ALA A 94 -3.61 -5.10 -10.22
CA ALA A 94 -3.22 -6.44 -9.76
C ALA A 94 -1.68 -6.64 -9.63
N SER A 95 -0.99 -5.64 -9.08
CA SER A 95 0.47 -5.67 -8.99
C SER A 95 0.94 -6.76 -8.02
N GLN A 96 1.80 -7.66 -8.52
CA GLN A 96 2.47 -8.65 -7.67
C GLN A 96 3.34 -7.92 -6.65
N GLN A 97 3.24 -8.32 -5.38
CA GLN A 97 4.09 -7.80 -4.33
C GLN A 97 5.32 -8.68 -4.12
N TRP A 98 6.39 -8.06 -3.64
CA TRP A 98 7.67 -8.72 -3.40
C TRP A 98 8.38 -8.13 -2.19
N CYS A 99 9.37 -8.86 -1.68
CA CYS A 99 10.25 -8.41 -0.61
C CYS A 99 11.64 -9.05 -0.76
N TYR A 100 12.58 -8.61 0.08
CA TYR A 100 13.84 -9.30 0.29
C TYR A 100 13.74 -10.30 1.43
N VAL A 101 14.43 -11.43 1.30
CA VAL A 101 14.53 -12.51 2.29
C VAL A 101 15.99 -12.96 2.44
N SER A 102 16.30 -13.89 3.34
CA SER A 102 17.64 -14.47 3.42
C SER A 102 17.99 -15.21 2.12
N ALA A 103 19.26 -15.19 1.71
CA ALA A 103 19.74 -16.01 0.59
C ALA A 103 19.62 -17.52 0.82
N GLY A 104 19.36 -17.94 2.08
CA GLY A 104 19.02 -19.32 2.44
C GLY A 104 17.64 -19.78 1.96
N CYS A 105 16.69 -18.86 1.75
CA CYS A 105 15.35 -19.20 1.27
C CYS A 105 15.38 -19.84 -0.13
N GLU A 106 15.13 -21.15 -0.20
CA GLU A 106 15.30 -21.94 -1.43
C GLU A 106 14.35 -21.53 -2.57
N SER A 107 13.17 -21.02 -2.25
CA SER A 107 12.18 -20.57 -3.23
C SER A 107 12.46 -19.16 -3.79
N ALA A 108 13.44 -18.45 -3.22
CA ALA A 108 13.73 -17.06 -3.57
C ALA A 108 14.89 -16.95 -4.59
N LYS A 109 14.87 -15.88 -5.39
CA LYS A 109 15.92 -15.60 -6.37
C LYS A 109 17.07 -14.85 -5.71
N ARG A 110 18.24 -15.47 -5.60
CA ARG A 110 19.43 -14.86 -4.99
C ARG A 110 19.86 -13.56 -5.68
N VAL A 111 20.25 -12.57 -4.87
CA VAL A 111 20.92 -11.36 -5.35
C VAL A 111 22.42 -11.64 -5.45
N ALA A 112 23.03 -11.37 -6.61
CA ALA A 112 24.42 -11.72 -6.87
C ALA A 112 25.38 -11.05 -5.88
N GLY A 113 26.22 -11.85 -5.22
CA GLY A 113 27.23 -11.37 -4.27
C GLY A 113 26.66 -10.79 -2.96
N LYS A 114 25.40 -11.10 -2.62
CA LYS A 114 24.75 -10.69 -1.38
C LYS A 114 24.23 -11.91 -0.61
N ASP A 115 23.96 -11.70 0.67
CA ASP A 115 23.36 -12.68 1.59
C ASP A 115 21.83 -12.57 1.66
N VAL A 116 21.21 -11.94 0.66
CA VAL A 116 19.75 -11.83 0.50
C VAL A 116 19.27 -12.39 -0.85
N ALA A 117 17.96 -12.64 -0.92
CA ALA A 117 17.24 -13.05 -2.12
C ALA A 117 15.94 -12.26 -2.29
N ILE A 118 15.37 -12.29 -3.49
CA ILE A 118 14.11 -11.64 -3.88
C ILE A 118 13.01 -12.70 -3.89
N GLN A 119 11.92 -12.44 -3.19
CA GLN A 119 10.77 -13.35 -3.13
C GLN A 119 9.48 -12.66 -3.58
N ASN A 120 8.65 -13.40 -4.31
CA ASN A 120 7.26 -13.00 -4.57
C ASN A 120 6.43 -13.29 -3.34
N CYS A 121 5.66 -12.31 -2.90
CA CYS A 121 4.85 -12.45 -1.71
C CYS A 121 3.47 -13.04 -2.00
N SER A 122 2.93 -13.74 -1.02
CA SER A 122 1.61 -14.35 -1.06
C SER A 122 0.94 -14.33 0.31
N ALA A 123 -0.30 -13.86 0.36
CA ALA A 123 -1.12 -13.99 1.57
C ALA A 123 -1.29 -15.46 1.99
N ALA A 124 -1.31 -16.40 1.04
CA ALA A 124 -1.41 -17.82 1.35
C ALA A 124 -0.15 -18.40 2.02
N ALA A 125 1.01 -17.78 1.82
CA ALA A 125 2.24 -18.09 2.55
C ALA A 125 2.33 -17.35 3.91
N GLY A 126 1.36 -16.50 4.21
CA GLY A 126 1.37 -15.65 5.41
C GLY A 126 2.37 -14.52 5.32
N ASP A 127 2.71 -14.04 4.12
CA ASP A 127 3.52 -12.85 3.93
C ASP A 127 2.71 -11.60 4.30
N ASP A 128 3.37 -10.61 4.90
CA ASP A 128 2.73 -9.33 5.22
C ASP A 128 2.64 -8.47 3.95
N LEU A 129 1.44 -8.40 3.37
CA LEU A 129 1.19 -7.64 2.14
C LEU A 129 0.80 -6.20 2.46
N MET A 130 1.54 -5.23 1.92
CA MET A 130 1.21 -3.82 2.12
C MET A 130 -0.15 -3.46 1.51
N MET A 131 -0.58 -4.17 0.45
CA MET A 131 -1.93 -3.96 -0.14
C MET A 131 -3.08 -4.35 0.80
N GLY A 132 -2.81 -5.18 1.81
CA GLY A 132 -3.80 -5.58 2.82
C GLY A 132 -3.95 -4.57 3.96
N LYS A 133 -3.10 -3.56 4.05
CA LYS A 133 -3.10 -2.60 5.15
C LYS A 133 -4.10 -1.48 4.93
N ALA A 134 -4.69 -1.00 6.02
CA ALA A 134 -5.59 0.16 5.96
C ALA A 134 -4.80 1.45 5.64
N PRO A 135 -5.38 2.43 4.92
CA PRO A 135 -4.69 3.67 4.58
C PRO A 135 -4.18 4.44 5.80
N GLU A 136 -4.86 4.34 6.95
CA GLU A 136 -4.44 4.95 8.20
C GLU A 136 -3.17 4.31 8.78
N GLU A 137 -2.98 3.00 8.57
CA GLU A 137 -1.73 2.32 8.96
C GLU A 137 -0.57 2.77 8.07
N LEU A 138 -0.82 2.92 6.77
CA LEU A 138 0.16 3.45 5.83
C LEU A 138 0.57 4.87 6.21
N ASN A 139 -0.39 5.75 6.51
CA ASN A 139 -0.10 7.11 6.98
C ASN A 139 0.80 7.11 8.21
N ARG A 140 0.48 6.29 9.23
CA ARG A 140 1.29 6.20 10.46
C ARG A 140 2.71 5.73 10.17
N GLN A 141 2.85 4.72 9.32
CA GLN A 141 4.17 4.19 8.94
C GLN A 141 4.97 5.25 8.16
N ALA A 142 4.32 5.99 7.26
CA ALA A 142 4.96 7.06 6.50
C ALA A 142 5.51 8.15 7.43
N GLU A 143 4.77 8.52 8.48
CA GLU A 143 5.23 9.50 9.46
C GLU A 143 6.43 9.00 10.26
N VAL A 144 6.40 7.74 10.69
CA VAL A 144 7.50 7.13 11.45
C VAL A 144 8.78 7.05 10.63
N ASP A 145 8.66 6.66 9.36
CA ASP A 145 9.80 6.46 8.46
C ASP A 145 10.19 7.72 7.66
N GLY A 146 9.42 8.80 7.76
CA GLY A 146 9.64 10.03 7.01
C GLY A 146 9.41 9.89 5.49
N LEU A 147 8.44 9.09 5.09
CA LEU A 147 8.14 8.76 3.69
C LEU A 147 7.13 9.73 3.07
N GLU A 148 7.23 9.92 1.75
CA GLU A 148 6.18 10.58 0.98
C GLU A 148 4.98 9.63 0.82
N VAL A 149 3.83 10.02 1.37
CA VAL A 149 2.64 9.14 1.51
C VAL A 149 2.06 8.75 0.15
N GLY A 150 2.12 9.62 -0.86
CA GLY A 150 1.56 9.33 -2.18
C GLY A 150 2.30 8.21 -2.90
N LEU A 151 3.63 8.28 -2.92
CA LEU A 151 4.49 7.22 -3.44
C LEU A 151 4.33 5.94 -2.64
N PHE A 152 4.27 6.05 -1.31
CA PHE A 152 4.04 4.89 -0.44
C PHE A 152 2.72 4.20 -0.81
N GLY A 153 1.62 4.95 -0.96
CA GLY A 153 0.35 4.41 -1.44
C GLY A 153 0.47 3.71 -2.79
N LYS A 154 1.09 4.35 -3.79
CA LYS A 154 1.26 3.79 -5.15
C LYS A 154 2.11 2.51 -5.19
N LEU A 155 3.08 2.38 -4.28
CA LEU A 155 3.85 1.15 -4.10
C LEU A 155 3.13 0.11 -3.22
N SER A 156 2.07 0.50 -2.53
CA SER A 156 1.33 -0.37 -1.61
C SER A 156 0.09 -0.98 -2.22
N TYR A 157 -0.71 -0.21 -2.96
CA TYR A 157 -2.03 -0.61 -3.42
C TYR A 157 -2.06 -0.81 -4.94
N PRO A 158 -2.91 -1.72 -5.46
CA PRO A 158 -3.24 -1.74 -6.87
C PRO A 158 -3.70 -0.37 -7.35
N MET A 159 -3.30 0.01 -8.55
CA MET A 159 -3.69 1.28 -9.17
C MET A 159 -4.48 0.97 -10.43
N ASP A 160 -5.75 1.39 -10.48
CA ASP A 160 -6.56 1.22 -11.68
C ASP A 160 -6.01 2.09 -12.83
N ALA A 161 -6.27 1.67 -14.06
CA ALA A 161 -5.90 2.45 -15.24
C ALA A 161 -6.77 3.71 -15.40
N ALA A 162 -8.00 3.67 -14.89
CA ALA A 162 -8.89 4.82 -14.79
C ALA A 162 -8.35 5.83 -13.78
N LYS A 163 -8.52 7.11 -14.09
CA LYS A 163 -8.24 8.21 -13.17
C LYS A 163 -9.42 8.44 -12.24
N TRP A 164 -9.21 9.21 -11.18
CA TRP A 164 -10.29 9.57 -10.28
C TRP A 164 -11.44 10.27 -11.02
N SER A 165 -11.12 11.19 -11.94
CA SER A 165 -12.13 11.91 -12.73
C SER A 165 -12.98 11.02 -13.65
N ASP A 166 -12.57 9.77 -13.88
CA ASP A 166 -13.31 8.81 -14.70
C ASP A 166 -14.35 8.01 -13.89
N VAL A 167 -14.31 8.07 -12.56
CA VAL A 167 -15.19 7.25 -11.68
C VAL A 167 -15.84 8.02 -10.54
N GLU A 168 -15.54 9.30 -10.37
CA GLU A 168 -15.89 10.04 -9.16
C GLU A 168 -17.41 10.13 -8.90
N LEU A 169 -18.26 10.26 -9.92
CA LEU A 169 -19.73 10.21 -9.73
C LEU A 169 -20.22 8.79 -9.42
N ALA A 170 -19.61 7.77 -10.03
CA ALA A 170 -19.93 6.37 -9.77
C ALA A 170 -19.46 5.89 -8.38
N SER A 171 -18.52 6.60 -7.75
CA SER A 171 -17.95 6.24 -6.45
C SER A 171 -18.97 6.25 -5.30
N GLY A 172 -20.09 6.97 -5.47
CA GLY A 172 -21.05 7.25 -4.39
C GLY A 172 -20.65 8.44 -3.51
N LEU A 173 -19.51 9.09 -3.78
CA LEU A 173 -19.14 10.33 -3.10
C LEU A 173 -20.19 11.43 -3.38
N PRO A 174 -20.75 12.10 -2.36
CA PRO A 174 -21.67 13.21 -2.59
C PRO A 174 -21.03 14.29 -3.46
N THR A 175 -21.81 14.88 -4.36
CA THR A 175 -21.31 15.90 -5.31
C THR A 175 -20.66 17.10 -4.63
N THR A 176 -21.11 17.43 -3.41
CA THR A 176 -20.53 18.49 -2.56
C THR A 176 -19.12 18.18 -2.04
N LYS A 177 -18.66 16.93 -2.14
CA LYS A 177 -17.34 16.48 -1.69
C LYS A 177 -16.39 16.13 -2.85
N LEU A 178 -16.85 16.11 -4.10
CA LEU A 178 -16.02 15.68 -5.24
C LEU A 178 -14.74 16.50 -5.38
N SER A 179 -14.78 17.80 -5.12
CA SER A 179 -13.60 18.67 -5.18
C SER A 179 -12.48 18.27 -4.21
N MET A 180 -12.78 17.51 -3.14
CA MET A 180 -11.76 17.00 -2.24
C MET A 180 -10.85 15.98 -2.94
N GLY A 181 -11.33 15.29 -3.97
CA GLY A 181 -10.51 14.37 -4.76
C GLY A 181 -9.55 15.04 -5.74
N HIS A 182 -9.63 16.38 -5.89
CA HIS A 182 -8.86 17.17 -6.86
C HIS A 182 -7.90 18.17 -6.20
N VAL A 183 -7.50 17.89 -4.96
CA VAL A 183 -6.57 18.74 -4.21
C VAL A 183 -5.19 18.76 -4.86
N MET A 184 -4.73 17.64 -5.41
CA MET A 184 -3.44 17.56 -6.09
C MET A 184 -3.39 18.47 -7.31
N GLU A 185 -4.41 18.44 -8.15
CA GLU A 185 -4.58 19.29 -9.33
C GLU A 185 -4.49 20.78 -8.94
N SER A 186 -5.10 21.14 -7.82
CA SER A 186 -5.09 22.52 -7.31
C SER A 186 -3.69 23.02 -6.94
N TYR A 187 -2.81 22.15 -6.40
CA TYR A 187 -1.40 22.50 -6.16
C TYR A 187 -0.62 22.83 -7.43
N TYR A 188 -1.07 22.31 -8.58
CA TYR A 188 -0.50 22.62 -9.91
C TYR A 188 -1.28 23.71 -10.66
N GLY A 189 -2.17 24.44 -9.97
CA GLY A 189 -2.97 25.52 -10.56
C GLY A 189 -4.10 25.03 -11.47
N ILE A 190 -4.43 23.73 -11.44
CA ILE A 190 -5.53 23.16 -12.20
C ILE A 190 -6.80 23.25 -11.35
N GLN A 191 -7.80 23.96 -11.86
CA GLN A 191 -9.08 24.12 -11.17
C GLN A 191 -10.04 22.98 -11.49
N PHE A 192 -10.66 22.41 -10.46
CA PHE A 192 -11.79 21.50 -10.61
C PHE A 192 -13.00 22.24 -11.21
N LYS A 193 -13.49 21.77 -12.35
CA LYS A 193 -14.61 22.38 -13.10
C LYS A 193 -15.95 21.68 -12.89
N GLY A 194 -16.01 20.78 -11.91
CA GLY A 194 -17.13 19.84 -11.75
C GLY A 194 -16.84 18.50 -12.42
N ALA A 195 -17.60 17.50 -12.01
CA ALA A 195 -17.43 16.15 -12.51
C ALA A 195 -17.99 15.99 -13.93
N LYS A 196 -17.31 15.15 -14.71
CA LYS A 196 -17.77 14.81 -16.06
C LYS A 196 -18.95 13.83 -15.95
N PRO A 197 -20.06 14.01 -16.70
CA PRO A 197 -21.22 13.10 -16.61
C PRO A 197 -20.88 11.62 -16.83
N GLU A 198 -19.92 11.33 -17.71
CA GLU A 198 -19.44 9.97 -18.02
C GLU A 198 -18.84 9.25 -16.81
N SER A 199 -18.32 9.99 -15.82
CA SER A 199 -17.79 9.41 -14.59
C SER A 199 -18.84 8.75 -13.70
N GLY A 200 -20.13 8.93 -14.04
CA GLY A 200 -21.28 8.28 -13.42
C GLY A 200 -21.95 7.24 -14.33
N GLY A 201 -21.39 6.97 -15.51
CA GLY A 201 -21.93 6.04 -16.49
C GLY A 201 -21.83 4.57 -16.07
N GLU A 202 -22.46 3.70 -16.85
CA GLU A 202 -22.55 2.26 -16.55
C GLU A 202 -21.16 1.60 -16.41
N GLU A 203 -20.18 1.98 -17.22
CA GLU A 203 -18.81 1.44 -17.14
C GLU A 203 -18.12 1.82 -15.84
N ALA A 204 -18.22 3.09 -15.43
CA ALA A 204 -17.67 3.59 -14.17
C ALA A 204 -18.34 2.90 -12.98
N GLN A 205 -19.66 2.73 -13.01
CA GLN A 205 -20.41 2.01 -11.97
C GLN A 205 -19.99 0.55 -11.85
N LYS A 206 -19.87 -0.17 -12.97
CA LYS A 206 -19.38 -1.55 -12.98
C LYS A 206 -17.97 -1.66 -12.41
N LYS A 207 -17.08 -0.73 -12.76
CA LYS A 207 -15.71 -0.69 -12.26
C LYS A 207 -15.66 -0.48 -10.75
N VAL A 208 -16.37 0.53 -10.24
CA VAL A 208 -16.44 0.79 -8.79
C VAL A 208 -17.04 -0.41 -8.07
N ALA A 209 -18.16 -0.96 -8.55
CA ALA A 209 -18.78 -2.13 -7.94
C ALA A 209 -17.84 -3.36 -7.89
N ALA A 210 -17.05 -3.59 -8.94
CA ALA A 210 -16.08 -4.68 -8.97
C ALA A 210 -14.97 -4.50 -7.93
N ILE A 211 -14.45 -3.27 -7.77
CA ILE A 211 -13.44 -2.95 -6.76
C ILE A 211 -14.01 -3.13 -5.35
N VAL A 212 -15.20 -2.59 -5.08
CA VAL A 212 -15.89 -2.75 -3.79
C VAL A 212 -16.09 -4.24 -3.47
N ALA A 213 -16.57 -5.03 -4.43
CA ALA A 213 -16.80 -6.46 -4.27
C ALA A 213 -15.51 -7.26 -4.06
N SER A 214 -14.36 -6.79 -4.59
CA SER A 214 -13.07 -7.43 -4.38
C SER A 214 -12.53 -7.30 -2.95
N GLY A 215 -13.01 -6.29 -2.21
CA GLY A 215 -12.49 -5.95 -0.88
C GLY A 215 -11.06 -5.37 -0.89
N MET A 216 -10.41 -5.23 -2.04
CA MET A 216 -9.07 -4.67 -2.14
C MET A 216 -9.09 -3.15 -2.18
N THR A 217 -8.27 -2.52 -1.33
CA THR A 217 -7.98 -1.08 -1.44
C THR A 217 -7.34 -0.80 -2.79
N THR A 218 -7.91 0.13 -3.57
CA THR A 218 -7.44 0.45 -4.93
C THR A 218 -7.29 1.95 -5.11
N ILE A 219 -6.18 2.38 -5.72
CA ILE A 219 -5.90 3.76 -6.11
C ILE A 219 -6.54 4.06 -7.47
N PHE A 220 -7.25 5.18 -7.52
CA PHE A 220 -7.49 5.94 -8.74
C PHE A 220 -6.56 7.14 -8.73
N ASP A 221 -5.62 7.14 -9.66
CA ASP A 221 -4.61 8.18 -9.73
C ASP A 221 -5.23 9.54 -10.08
N SER A 222 -4.53 10.62 -9.72
CA SER A 222 -4.88 11.98 -10.13
C SER A 222 -4.77 12.13 -11.65
N ASP A 223 -5.49 13.12 -12.19
CA ASP A 223 -5.50 13.39 -13.63
C ASP A 223 -4.11 13.83 -14.12
N ASN A 224 -3.34 14.51 -13.26
CA ASN A 224 -1.96 14.91 -13.54
C ASN A 224 -0.91 13.84 -13.20
N GLY A 225 -1.31 12.71 -12.61
CA GLY A 225 -0.44 11.61 -12.22
C GLY A 225 0.45 11.87 -11.00
N HIS A 226 0.33 13.02 -10.35
CA HIS A 226 1.11 13.40 -9.18
C HIS A 226 0.37 13.16 -7.85
N GLY A 227 1.11 12.91 -6.78
CA GLY A 227 0.57 12.63 -5.45
C GLY A 227 0.01 11.21 -5.32
N GLY A 228 -0.82 10.97 -4.30
CA GLY A 228 -1.33 9.65 -3.94
C GLY A 228 -2.62 9.18 -4.62
N GLY A 229 -3.32 10.05 -5.35
CA GLY A 229 -4.65 9.76 -5.89
C GLY A 229 -5.72 9.57 -4.82
N ASN A 230 -6.88 9.05 -5.21
CA ASN A 230 -7.98 8.72 -4.30
C ASN A 230 -8.07 7.20 -4.12
N LEU A 231 -8.45 6.74 -2.93
CA LEU A 231 -8.60 5.31 -2.65
C LEU A 231 -10.06 4.92 -2.51
N LEU A 232 -10.41 3.77 -3.06
CA LEU A 232 -11.59 3.00 -2.65
C LEU A 232 -11.15 1.80 -1.82
N ALA A 233 -11.64 1.69 -0.59
CA ALA A 233 -11.41 0.57 0.31
C ALA A 233 -12.76 0.04 0.82
N GLY A 234 -13.31 -0.97 0.14
CA GLY A 234 -14.71 -1.33 0.32
C GLY A 234 -15.62 -0.13 0.01
N HIS A 235 -16.53 0.22 0.93
CA HIS A 235 -17.39 1.40 0.80
C HIS A 235 -16.75 2.71 1.30
N LYS A 236 -15.51 2.66 1.77
CA LYS A 236 -14.79 3.86 2.22
C LYS A 236 -14.09 4.52 1.04
N ILE A 237 -14.16 5.85 1.02
CA ILE A 237 -13.47 6.68 0.05
C ILE A 237 -12.46 7.53 0.80
N TYR A 238 -11.21 7.50 0.36
CA TYR A 238 -10.14 8.33 0.91
C TYR A 238 -9.66 9.34 -0.12
N GLY A 239 -9.57 10.60 0.29
CA GLY A 239 -8.91 11.65 -0.47
C GLY A 239 -7.47 11.85 0.00
N PHE A 240 -6.60 12.34 -0.88
CA PHE A 240 -5.23 12.70 -0.55
C PHE A 240 -5.16 14.19 -0.17
N LEU A 241 -5.22 14.46 1.13
CA LEU A 241 -5.57 15.77 1.69
C LEU A 241 -4.54 16.25 2.72
N PRO A 242 -4.40 17.58 2.90
CA PRO A 242 -3.64 18.10 4.03
C PRO A 242 -4.35 17.75 5.33
N VAL A 243 -3.57 17.41 6.36
CA VAL A 243 -4.08 17.15 7.71
C VAL A 243 -3.53 18.23 8.64
N GLU A 244 -4.41 18.82 9.44
CA GLU A 244 -4.02 19.88 10.38
C GLU A 244 -2.91 19.42 11.32
N GLY A 245 -1.88 20.25 11.48
CA GLY A 245 -0.72 19.96 12.32
C GLY A 245 0.27 18.96 11.73
N LYS A 246 0.05 18.45 10.50
CA LYS A 246 0.97 17.54 9.81
C LYS A 246 1.58 18.20 8.58
N HIS A 247 2.83 17.83 8.27
CA HIS A 247 3.48 18.22 7.03
C HIS A 247 3.16 17.21 5.92
N GLY A 248 2.75 17.72 4.76
CA GLY A 248 2.43 16.89 3.60
C GLY A 248 0.94 16.56 3.47
N LEU A 249 0.66 15.57 2.62
CA LEU A 249 -0.69 15.10 2.31
C LEU A 249 -0.83 13.65 2.76
N PHE A 250 -2.04 13.29 3.19
CA PHE A 250 -2.34 11.99 3.78
C PHE A 250 -3.64 11.44 3.21
N TYR A 251 -3.77 10.11 3.21
CA TYR A 251 -5.04 9.48 2.89
C TYR A 251 -6.03 9.70 4.04
N THR A 252 -7.01 10.56 3.81
CA THR A 252 -8.03 10.92 4.79
C THR A 252 -9.36 10.36 4.33
N CYS A 253 -10.03 9.60 5.19
CA CYS A 253 -11.35 9.07 4.87
C CYS A 253 -12.35 10.23 4.75
N ILE A 254 -13.00 10.36 3.59
CA ILE A 254 -13.94 11.44 3.27
C ILE A 254 -15.39 10.97 3.14
N HIS A 255 -15.61 9.65 3.04
CA HIS A 255 -16.93 9.03 2.94
C HIS A 255 -16.90 7.57 3.43
N GLY A 256 -18.01 7.12 4.01
CA GLY A 256 -18.17 5.73 4.49
C GLY A 256 -17.41 5.37 5.77
N CYS A 257 -16.87 6.35 6.49
CA CYS A 257 -15.90 6.13 7.56
C CYS A 257 -16.51 5.57 8.85
N ASP A 258 -17.79 5.87 9.10
CA ASP A 258 -18.53 5.49 10.31
C ASP A 258 -19.36 4.20 10.17
N ALA A 259 -19.27 3.54 9.02
CA ALA A 259 -20.04 2.35 8.67
C ALA A 259 -19.44 1.05 9.21
#